data_AF-A0A167UFU5-F1
#
_entry.id   AF-A0A167UFU5-F1
#
_cell.length_a   1.000
_cell.length_b   1.000
_cell.length_c   1.000
_cell.angle_alpha   90.00
_cell.angle_beta   90.00
_cell.angle_gamma   90.00
#
_symmetry.space_group_name_H-M   'P 1'
#
loop_
_entity.id
_entity.type
_entity.pdbx_description
1 polymer ?
#
loop_
_entity_poly.entity_id
_entity_poly.type
_entity_poly.pdbx_seq_one_letter_code
_entity_poly.pdbx_strand_id
1 'polypeptide(L)'
;MIILHGRRRLTRHSGSMELRAAGKRLYENPAYACAYFFFDNRNAQTDQALHEKLIRSIIQQLCDQSDSVPAPLVEIYGSGRQQVSVASLQSALQKIIGGFERTYVVIDALDECTNMMKVLAWINDMMDWKAGKVCILFSSRPEHDITDTVRGMPYIVRVTLNNRLTDKDIRTYLDAMLSKLIRWNPQLTARVRELLITGADGMFRWVALQIEALSKCRTPKAVEAQLQTLPKDLDGMYERALLDHPNQVELKQFLMWLAFSIRPLMLQELADVVTVDFSLDGLPSYNTDLKYFAPSDMLATCSTFVTELKGIVKLAHMSVKDYLVSDRLKNSAASYFCINAMLAHSLITKTCLAY
;
A
#
# COMPACT_ATOMS: atom_id res chain seq x y z
N MET A 1 9.65 11.77 -12.17
CA MET A 1 9.61 11.25 -10.79
C MET A 1 8.86 12.20 -9.88
N ILE A 2 7.89 11.69 -9.13
CA ILE A 2 7.24 12.42 -8.03
C ILE A 2 7.84 11.92 -6.71
N ILE A 3 8.43 12.84 -5.95
CA ILE A 3 8.95 12.61 -4.62
C ILE A 3 7.85 12.99 -3.62
N LEU A 4 7.36 12.00 -2.90
CA LEU A 4 6.36 12.20 -1.87
C LEU A 4 7.09 12.45 -0.55
N HIS A 5 7.11 13.69 -0.05
CA HIS A 5 7.46 13.90 1.36
C HIS A 5 6.26 13.50 2.23
N GLY A 6 6.52 12.72 3.27
CA GLY A 6 5.50 12.14 4.14
C GLY A 6 4.90 10.82 3.61
N ARG A 7 4.10 10.17 4.46
CA ARG A 7 3.48 8.83 4.23
C ARG A 7 2.29 8.89 3.26
N ARG A 8 2.51 9.34 2.02
CA ARG A 8 1.45 9.44 0.98
C ARG A 8 1.51 8.27 0.01
N ARG A 9 0.33 7.83 -0.42
CA ARG A 9 0.12 6.87 -1.51
C ARG A 9 -1.16 7.26 -2.25
N LEU A 10 -1.20 7.04 -3.56
CA LEU A 10 -2.47 6.95 -4.28
C LEU A 10 -3.13 5.65 -3.84
N THR A 11 -4.25 5.70 -3.12
CA THR A 11 -4.93 4.47 -2.67
C THR A 11 -5.34 3.66 -3.91
N ARG A 12 -5.11 2.34 -3.88
CA ARG A 12 -5.30 1.43 -5.02
C ARG A 12 -6.66 1.55 -5.70
N HIS A 13 -7.70 1.99 -4.99
CA HIS A 13 -9.03 2.18 -5.56
C HIS A 13 -9.21 3.56 -6.21
N SER A 14 -8.87 4.65 -5.54
CA SER A 14 -8.95 5.99 -6.14
C SER A 14 -7.89 6.21 -7.22
N GLY A 15 -6.64 5.82 -6.96
CA GLY A 15 -5.53 5.93 -7.91
C GLY A 15 -5.68 5.05 -9.15
N SER A 16 -6.15 3.80 -9.01
CA SER A 16 -6.40 2.98 -10.22
C SER A 16 -7.66 3.41 -10.96
N MET A 17 -8.68 3.96 -10.30
CA MET A 17 -9.88 4.46 -10.96
C MET A 17 -9.60 5.79 -11.69
N GLU A 18 -8.80 6.68 -11.09
CA GLU A 18 -8.33 7.92 -11.70
C GLU A 18 -7.32 7.67 -12.81
N LEU A 19 -6.36 6.74 -12.65
CA LEU A 19 -5.45 6.34 -13.72
C LEU A 19 -6.15 5.56 -14.83
N ARG A 20 -7.21 4.79 -14.52
CA ARG A 20 -8.09 4.21 -15.54
C ARG A 20 -8.93 5.27 -16.24
N ALA A 21 -9.37 6.31 -15.54
CA ALA A 21 -10.11 7.42 -16.13
C ALA A 21 -9.20 8.33 -16.99
N ALA A 22 -7.98 8.61 -16.53
CA ALA A 22 -6.95 9.32 -17.29
C ALA A 22 -6.47 8.47 -18.47
N GLY A 23 -6.29 7.16 -18.26
CA GLY A 23 -6.08 6.17 -19.31
C GLY A 23 -7.20 6.24 -20.33
N LYS A 24 -8.48 6.19 -19.92
CA LYS A 24 -9.68 6.34 -20.79
C LYS A 24 -9.66 7.59 -21.66
N ARG A 25 -9.06 8.70 -21.20
CA ARG A 25 -8.88 9.91 -22.03
C ARG A 25 -7.74 9.77 -23.05
N LEU A 26 -6.75 8.93 -22.78
CA LEU A 26 -5.73 8.54 -23.77
C LEU A 26 -6.28 7.54 -24.80
N TYR A 27 -7.26 6.69 -24.45
CA TYR A 27 -7.94 5.76 -25.36
C TYR A 27 -8.68 6.45 -26.53
N GLU A 28 -8.87 7.77 -26.49
CA GLU A 28 -9.44 8.51 -27.63
C GLU A 28 -8.47 8.54 -28.84
N ASN A 29 -7.18 8.25 -28.64
CA ASN A 29 -6.22 8.05 -29.71
C ASN A 29 -5.61 6.63 -29.65
N PRO A 30 -5.96 5.73 -30.59
CA PRO A 30 -5.43 4.36 -30.62
C PRO A 30 -3.92 4.27 -30.85
N ALA A 31 -3.27 5.37 -31.26
CA ALA A 31 -1.82 5.41 -31.39
C ALA A 31 -1.10 5.50 -30.03
N TYR A 32 -1.82 5.79 -28.93
CA TYR A 32 -1.26 5.96 -27.59
C TYR A 32 -1.69 4.82 -26.67
N ALA A 33 -0.77 4.39 -25.81
CA ALA A 33 -1.04 3.37 -24.79
C ALA A 33 -0.63 3.82 -23.40
N CYS A 34 -1.30 3.26 -22.38
CA CYS A 34 -1.00 3.52 -20.98
C CYS A 34 -0.97 2.22 -20.17
N ALA A 35 0.09 2.03 -19.38
CA ALA A 35 0.19 0.93 -18.43
C ALA A 35 0.56 1.45 -17.05
N TYR A 36 0.13 0.75 -16.00
CA TYR A 36 0.43 1.11 -14.62
C TYR A 36 0.81 -0.10 -13.77
N PHE A 37 1.64 0.13 -12.78
CA PHE A 37 2.01 -0.84 -11.76
C PHE A 37 2.14 -0.17 -10.40
N PHE A 38 1.62 -0.85 -9.37
CA PHE A 38 1.68 -0.36 -7.99
C PHE A 38 2.49 -1.38 -7.18
N PHE A 39 3.66 -0.98 -6.67
CA PHE A 39 4.36 -1.76 -5.67
C PHE A 39 3.54 -1.80 -4.39
N ASP A 40 3.59 -2.94 -3.68
CA ASP A 40 2.82 -3.17 -2.46
C ASP A 40 3.55 -4.12 -1.50
N ASN A 41 4.46 -3.59 -0.67
CA ASN A 41 5.29 -4.39 0.27
C ASN A 41 4.53 -4.86 1.54
N ARG A 42 3.19 -4.89 1.47
CA ARG A 42 2.36 -5.38 2.57
C ARG A 42 2.46 -6.90 2.69
N ASN A 43 3.00 -7.58 1.68
CA ASN A 43 3.25 -9.03 1.67
C ASN A 43 4.72 -9.31 1.37
N ALA A 44 5.26 -10.43 1.86
CA ALA A 44 6.67 -10.81 1.73
C ALA A 44 6.97 -11.50 0.38
N GLN A 45 6.86 -10.76 -0.74
CA GLN A 45 7.21 -11.28 -2.07
C GLN A 45 8.72 -11.14 -2.35
N THR A 46 9.31 -12.11 -3.07
CA THR A 46 10.72 -12.09 -3.49
C THR A 46 10.98 -11.10 -4.64
N ASP A 47 12.18 -10.53 -4.68
CA ASP A 47 12.67 -9.57 -5.70
C ASP A 47 12.44 -10.02 -7.15
N GLN A 48 12.82 -11.25 -7.46
CA GLN A 48 12.76 -11.77 -8.83
C GLN A 48 11.32 -11.87 -9.32
N ALA A 49 10.43 -12.39 -8.48
CA ALA A 49 9.00 -12.46 -8.77
C ALA A 49 8.39 -11.06 -8.95
N LEU A 50 8.85 -10.05 -8.21
CA LEU A 50 8.31 -8.69 -8.30
C LEU A 50 8.68 -8.00 -9.62
N HIS A 51 9.95 -8.07 -10.05
CA HIS A 51 10.37 -7.47 -11.32
C HIS A 51 9.72 -8.15 -12.54
N GLU A 52 9.65 -9.49 -12.52
CA GLU A 52 8.97 -10.24 -13.57
C GLU A 52 7.48 -9.91 -13.62
N LYS A 53 6.82 -9.80 -12.46
CA LYS A 53 5.41 -9.41 -12.35
C LYS A 53 5.16 -7.99 -12.86
N LEU A 54 6.07 -7.04 -12.61
CA LEU A 54 6.01 -5.69 -13.16
C LEU A 54 5.99 -5.73 -14.70
N ILE A 55 6.95 -6.42 -15.31
CA ILE A 55 7.06 -6.51 -16.78
C ILE A 55 5.82 -7.20 -17.37
N ARG A 56 5.41 -8.35 -16.81
CA ARG A 56 4.23 -9.09 -17.28
C ARG A 56 2.95 -8.26 -17.17
N SER A 57 2.78 -7.53 -16.08
CA SER A 57 1.62 -6.64 -15.87
C SER A 57 1.55 -5.52 -16.89
N ILE A 58 2.70 -4.94 -17.27
CA ILE A 58 2.76 -3.91 -18.31
C ILE A 58 2.44 -4.52 -19.67
N ILE A 59 3.08 -5.64 -20.02
CA ILE A 59 2.82 -6.37 -21.28
C ILE A 59 1.32 -6.66 -21.42
N GLN A 60 0.70 -7.24 -20.40
CA GLN A 60 -0.72 -7.57 -20.42
C GLN A 60 -1.59 -6.34 -20.73
N GLN A 61 -1.39 -5.24 -20.00
CA GLN A 61 -2.17 -4.01 -20.19
C GLN A 61 -1.98 -3.40 -21.58
N LEU A 62 -0.77 -3.43 -22.14
CA LEU A 62 -0.51 -2.93 -23.49
C LEU A 62 -1.11 -3.84 -24.56
N CYS A 63 -1.14 -5.15 -24.33
CA CYS A 63 -1.78 -6.10 -25.25
C CYS A 63 -3.30 -5.91 -25.28
N ASP A 64 -3.93 -5.66 -24.12
CA ASP A 64 -5.36 -5.35 -24.03
C ASP A 64 -5.74 -4.04 -24.77
N GLN A 65 -4.74 -3.22 -25.11
CA GLN A 65 -4.86 -1.96 -25.87
C GLN A 65 -4.45 -2.12 -27.34
N SER A 66 -4.01 -3.29 -27.75
CA SER A 66 -3.57 -3.58 -29.12
C SER A 66 -4.72 -4.23 -29.90
N ASP A 67 -4.83 -3.94 -31.20
CA ASP A 67 -5.88 -4.53 -32.06
C ASP A 67 -5.71 -6.06 -32.24
N SER A 68 -4.51 -6.57 -32.02
CA SER A 68 -4.18 -7.99 -32.15
C SER A 68 -3.12 -8.39 -31.12
N VAL A 69 -3.02 -9.70 -30.85
CA VAL A 69 -1.96 -10.24 -30.00
C VAL A 69 -0.61 -9.90 -30.65
N PRO A 70 0.27 -9.15 -29.96
CA PRO A 70 1.53 -8.77 -30.56
C PRO A 70 2.38 -9.99 -30.93
N ALA A 71 2.93 -9.99 -32.15
CA ALA A 71 3.81 -11.05 -32.67
C ALA A 71 4.92 -11.50 -31.70
N PRO A 72 5.58 -10.61 -30.91
CA PRO A 72 6.59 -11.00 -29.93
C PRO A 72 6.09 -11.99 -28.87
N LEU A 73 4.81 -11.93 -28.50
CA LEU A 73 4.24 -12.88 -27.55
C LEU A 73 3.91 -14.21 -28.21
N VAL A 74 3.45 -14.18 -29.46
CA VAL A 74 3.23 -15.40 -30.25
C VAL A 74 4.55 -16.15 -30.44
N GLU A 75 5.65 -15.45 -30.72
CA GLU A 75 6.99 -16.03 -30.83
C GLU A 75 7.44 -16.72 -29.52
N ILE A 76 7.22 -16.06 -28.38
CA ILE A 76 7.68 -16.56 -27.09
C ILE A 76 6.85 -17.75 -26.61
N TYR A 77 5.51 -17.67 -26.70
CA TYR A 77 4.61 -18.70 -26.17
C TYR A 77 4.25 -19.80 -27.19
N GLY A 78 4.32 -19.52 -28.49
CA GLY A 78 4.08 -20.49 -29.56
C GLY A 78 5.12 -21.62 -29.60
N SER A 79 6.28 -21.42 -28.96
CA SER A 79 7.34 -22.43 -28.83
C SER A 79 7.07 -23.52 -27.78
N GLY A 80 5.95 -23.44 -27.03
CA GLY A 80 5.59 -24.42 -25.98
C GLY A 80 6.45 -24.36 -24.71
N ARG A 81 7.31 -23.34 -24.55
CA ARG A 81 8.13 -23.16 -23.35
C ARG A 81 7.27 -22.75 -22.16
N GLN A 82 7.28 -23.54 -21.08
CA GLN A 82 6.59 -23.20 -19.83
C GLN A 82 7.25 -22.05 -19.05
N GLN A 83 8.56 -21.82 -19.22
CA GLN A 83 9.29 -20.80 -18.46
C GLN A 83 9.97 -19.79 -19.39
N VAL A 84 9.43 -18.57 -19.40
CA VAL A 84 9.94 -17.44 -20.18
C VAL A 84 10.92 -16.64 -19.34
N SER A 85 12.11 -16.37 -19.87
CA SER A 85 13.12 -15.57 -19.16
C SER A 85 12.72 -14.09 -19.06
N VAL A 86 13.19 -13.40 -18.02
CA VAL A 86 12.99 -11.94 -17.86
C VAL A 86 13.52 -11.16 -19.07
N ALA A 87 14.68 -11.55 -19.61
CA ALA A 87 15.26 -10.91 -20.79
C ALA A 87 14.35 -11.04 -22.03
N SER A 88 13.74 -12.22 -22.22
CA SER A 88 12.78 -12.44 -23.30
C SER A 88 11.52 -11.57 -23.12
N LEU A 89 11.03 -11.43 -21.88
CA LEU A 89 9.90 -10.54 -21.58
C LEU A 89 10.26 -9.06 -21.83
N GLN A 90 11.45 -8.61 -21.45
CA GLN A 90 11.91 -7.25 -21.71
C GLN A 90 12.02 -6.97 -23.21
N SER A 91 12.58 -7.91 -23.98
CA SER A 91 12.65 -7.81 -25.44
C SER A 91 11.25 -7.75 -26.09
N ALA A 92 10.32 -8.59 -25.63
CA ALA A 92 8.93 -8.53 -26.10
C ALA A 92 8.27 -7.20 -25.76
N LEU A 93 8.43 -6.71 -24.53
CA LEU A 93 7.89 -5.42 -24.11
C LEU A 93 8.41 -4.27 -24.99
N GLN A 94 9.71 -4.26 -25.30
CA GLN A 94 10.30 -3.26 -26.19
C GLN A 94 9.65 -3.27 -27.58
N LYS A 95 9.45 -4.47 -28.16
CA LYS A 95 8.77 -4.61 -29.47
C LYS A 95 7.30 -4.17 -29.39
N ILE A 96 6.59 -4.50 -28.31
CA ILE A 96 5.18 -4.11 -28.09
C ILE A 96 5.06 -2.59 -27.99
N ILE A 97 5.93 -1.93 -27.21
CA ILE A 97 5.98 -0.48 -27.11
C ILE A 97 6.24 0.16 -28.47
N GLY A 98 7.08 -0.44 -29.30
CA GLY A 98 7.34 0.00 -30.67
C GLY A 98 6.12 -0.04 -31.60
N GLY A 99 5.05 -0.76 -31.22
CA GLY A 99 3.77 -0.77 -31.95
C GLY A 99 2.92 0.48 -31.70
N PHE A 100 3.23 1.29 -30.69
CA PHE A 100 2.53 2.53 -30.36
C PHE A 100 3.37 3.75 -30.74
N GLU A 101 2.72 4.83 -31.14
CA GLU A 101 3.40 6.13 -31.34
C GLU A 101 3.96 6.64 -30.00
N ARG A 102 3.20 6.45 -28.92
CA ARG A 102 3.60 6.86 -27.57
C ARG A 102 3.02 5.93 -26.49
N THR A 103 3.86 5.54 -25.55
CA THR A 103 3.48 4.72 -24.39
C THR A 103 3.75 5.46 -23.08
N TYR A 104 2.77 5.51 -22.19
CA TYR A 104 2.90 6.03 -20.84
C TYR A 104 2.97 4.88 -19.84
N VAL A 105 3.96 4.89 -18.96
CA VAL A 105 4.11 3.88 -17.89
C VAL A 105 4.11 4.57 -16.54
N VAL A 106 3.17 4.21 -15.67
CA VAL A 106 3.05 4.74 -14.31
C VAL A 106 3.47 3.70 -13.28
N ILE A 107 4.50 3.98 -12.48
CA ILE A 107 5.01 3.09 -11.43
C ILE A 107 4.84 3.76 -10.07
N ASP A 108 3.93 3.29 -9.24
CA ASP A 108 3.66 3.89 -7.93
C ASP A 108 4.38 3.15 -6.79
N ALA A 109 4.84 3.94 -5.80
CA ALA A 109 5.47 3.49 -4.56
C ALA A 109 6.75 2.68 -4.78
N LEU A 110 7.68 3.17 -5.60
CA LEU A 110 8.92 2.46 -5.93
C LEU A 110 9.78 2.10 -4.71
N ASP A 111 9.70 2.88 -3.62
CA ASP A 111 10.32 2.57 -2.32
C ASP A 111 9.80 1.27 -1.69
N GLU A 112 8.61 0.81 -2.08
CA GLU A 112 8.07 -0.49 -1.66
C GLU A 112 8.62 -1.67 -2.49
N CYS A 113 9.56 -1.43 -3.41
CA CYS A 113 10.25 -2.47 -4.16
C CYS A 113 11.45 -3.00 -3.38
N THR A 114 11.48 -4.30 -3.10
CA THR A 114 12.60 -4.95 -2.40
C THR A 114 13.92 -4.87 -3.17
N ASN A 115 13.89 -4.78 -4.50
CA ASN A 115 15.06 -4.56 -5.36
C ASN A 115 14.88 -3.37 -6.29
N MET A 116 14.66 -2.23 -5.66
CA MET A 116 14.50 -0.94 -6.31
C MET A 116 15.64 -0.59 -7.27
N MET A 117 16.90 -0.90 -6.95
CA MET A 117 18.05 -0.63 -7.82
C MET A 117 17.93 -1.33 -9.17
N LYS A 118 17.50 -2.60 -9.18
CA LYS A 118 17.25 -3.35 -10.42
C LYS A 118 16.14 -2.72 -11.26
N VAL A 119 15.08 -2.23 -10.62
CA VAL A 119 13.96 -1.57 -11.32
C VAL A 119 14.39 -0.20 -11.87
N LEU A 120 15.17 0.58 -11.12
CA LEU A 120 15.72 1.87 -11.58
C LEU A 120 16.68 1.69 -12.75
N ALA A 121 17.58 0.70 -12.70
CA ALA A 121 18.46 0.36 -13.81
C ALA A 121 17.64 0.00 -15.07
N TRP A 122 16.62 -0.84 -14.91
CA TRP A 122 15.73 -1.19 -16.02
C TRP A 122 14.94 0.01 -16.57
N ILE A 123 14.45 0.91 -15.71
CA ILE A 123 13.80 2.16 -16.13
C ILE A 123 14.78 3.02 -16.94
N ASN A 124 16.04 3.11 -16.51
CA ASN A 124 17.07 3.85 -17.24
C ASN A 124 17.33 3.21 -18.61
N ASP A 125 17.46 1.89 -18.68
CA ASP A 125 17.63 1.15 -19.94
C ASP A 125 16.46 1.38 -20.91
N MET A 126 15.23 1.48 -20.40
CA MET A 126 14.04 1.78 -21.21
C MET A 126 14.11 3.14 -21.91
N MET A 127 14.82 4.12 -21.33
CA MET A 127 14.96 5.44 -21.93
C MET A 127 15.84 5.43 -23.19
N ASP A 128 16.71 4.44 -23.33
CA ASP A 128 17.59 4.25 -24.49
C ASP A 128 16.95 3.37 -25.59
N TRP A 129 15.71 2.91 -25.39
CA TRP A 129 15.01 2.11 -26.38
C TRP A 129 14.72 2.95 -27.62
N LYS A 130 15.20 2.47 -28.77
CA LYS A 130 15.01 3.14 -30.07
C LYS A 130 13.60 2.97 -30.66
N ALA A 131 12.74 2.17 -30.02
CA ALA A 131 11.42 1.80 -30.53
C ALA A 131 10.31 2.44 -29.67
N GLY A 132 9.46 3.26 -30.31
CA GLY A 132 8.36 3.98 -29.66
C GLY A 132 8.81 5.15 -28.76
N LYS A 133 7.91 6.09 -28.46
CA LYS A 133 8.18 7.13 -27.45
C LYS A 133 7.64 6.67 -26.10
N VAL A 134 8.54 6.39 -25.14
CA VAL A 134 8.13 6.01 -23.77
C VAL A 134 8.19 7.22 -22.84
N CYS A 135 7.14 7.39 -22.03
CA CYS A 135 7.11 8.35 -20.94
C CYS A 135 6.86 7.62 -19.62
N ILE A 136 7.84 7.64 -18.72
CA ILE A 136 7.75 6.95 -17.42
C ILE A 136 7.48 7.98 -16.32
N LEU A 137 6.39 7.80 -15.61
CA LEU A 137 6.10 8.48 -14.36
C LEU A 137 6.24 7.49 -13.22
N PHE A 138 7.11 7.77 -12.25
CA PHE A 138 7.13 6.98 -11.02
C PHE A 138 7.10 7.84 -9.77
N SER A 139 6.51 7.29 -8.71
CA SER A 139 6.43 7.90 -7.38
C SER A 139 7.30 7.14 -6.38
N SER A 140 7.86 7.86 -5.41
CA SER A 140 8.66 7.26 -4.35
C SER A 140 8.78 8.18 -3.13
N ARG A 141 9.01 7.61 -1.95
CA ARG A 141 9.60 8.33 -0.81
C ARG A 141 11.04 8.79 -1.12
N PRO A 142 11.53 9.88 -0.51
CA PRO A 142 12.89 10.40 -0.70
C PRO A 142 13.93 9.58 0.09
N GLU A 143 14.00 8.27 -0.14
CA GLU A 143 15.09 7.47 0.43
C GLU A 143 16.42 7.86 -0.21
N HIS A 144 17.50 7.75 0.56
CA HIS A 144 18.82 8.22 0.15
C HIS A 144 19.28 7.53 -1.15
N ASP A 145 19.18 6.21 -1.19
CA ASP A 145 19.59 5.37 -2.33
C ASP A 145 18.78 5.69 -3.59
N ILE A 146 17.48 5.99 -3.44
CA ILE A 146 16.60 6.42 -4.55
C ILE A 146 17.06 7.76 -5.08
N THR A 147 17.27 8.70 -4.17
CA THR A 147 17.61 10.07 -4.49
C THR A 147 18.94 10.16 -5.22
N ASP A 148 19.94 9.37 -4.81
CA ASP A 148 21.26 9.35 -5.43
C ASP A 148 21.27 8.66 -6.78
N THR A 149 20.63 7.50 -6.89
CA THR A 149 20.53 6.78 -8.18
C THR A 149 19.83 7.64 -9.22
N VAL A 150 18.75 8.31 -8.83
CA VAL A 150 17.99 9.20 -9.71
C VAL A 150 18.81 10.42 -10.14
N ARG A 151 19.68 10.98 -9.28
CA ARG A 151 20.52 12.12 -9.66
C ARG A 151 21.44 11.81 -10.84
N GLY A 152 21.85 10.55 -11.00
CA GLY A 152 22.67 10.10 -12.11
C GLY A 152 21.93 9.89 -13.44
N MET A 153 20.59 9.95 -13.45
CA MET A 153 19.80 9.69 -14.66
C MET A 153 19.68 10.95 -15.53
N PRO A 154 20.06 10.92 -16.82
CA PRO A 154 20.14 12.12 -17.66
C PRO A 154 18.78 12.73 -18.03
N TYR A 155 17.70 11.93 -18.06
CA TYR A 155 16.39 12.34 -18.59
C TYR A 155 15.31 12.51 -17.50
N ILE A 156 15.70 12.62 -16.23
CA ILE A 156 14.74 12.63 -15.13
C ILE A 156 14.35 14.04 -14.68
N VAL A 157 13.04 14.28 -14.62
CA VAL A 157 12.47 15.46 -13.95
C VAL A 157 11.97 15.03 -12.57
N ARG A 158 12.40 15.75 -11.54
CA ARG A 158 12.01 15.50 -10.14
C ARG A 158 11.00 16.56 -9.68
N VAL A 159 9.85 16.10 -9.20
CA VAL A 159 8.81 16.95 -8.60
C VAL A 159 8.66 16.55 -7.14
N THR A 160 8.91 17.46 -6.21
CA THR A 160 8.77 17.19 -4.77
C THR A 160 7.45 17.74 -4.25
N LEU A 161 6.62 16.86 -3.70
CA LEU A 161 5.42 17.28 -2.95
C LEU A 161 5.86 17.61 -1.53
N ASN A 162 5.98 18.91 -1.21
CA ASN A 162 6.34 19.42 0.12
C ASN A 162 5.11 19.85 0.92
N ASN A 163 5.23 19.95 2.25
CA ASN A 163 4.10 20.20 3.16
C ASN A 163 3.30 21.47 2.80
N ARG A 164 3.95 22.53 2.31
CA ARG A 164 3.29 23.81 1.97
C ARG A 164 2.27 23.71 0.84
N LEU A 165 2.54 22.92 -0.19
CA LEU A 165 1.57 22.69 -1.28
C LEU A 165 0.37 21.88 -0.80
N THR A 166 0.52 21.16 0.30
CA THR A 166 -0.44 20.16 0.71
C THR A 166 -1.47 20.63 1.70
N ASP A 167 -1.22 21.74 2.40
CA ASP A 167 -2.20 22.31 3.33
C ASP A 167 -3.48 22.76 2.62
N LYS A 168 -3.36 23.24 1.38
CA LYS A 168 -4.52 23.60 0.56
C LYS A 168 -5.36 22.36 0.24
N ASP A 169 -4.72 21.29 -0.22
CA ASP A 169 -5.43 20.05 -0.55
C ASP A 169 -6.01 19.38 0.69
N ILE A 170 -5.31 19.44 1.83
CA ILE A 170 -5.82 18.97 3.13
C ILE A 170 -7.04 19.78 3.57
N ARG A 171 -7.04 21.11 3.40
CA ARG A 171 -8.21 21.96 3.65
C ARG A 171 -9.40 21.55 2.79
N THR A 172 -9.19 21.37 1.49
CA THR A 172 -10.24 20.92 0.56
C THR A 172 -10.78 19.54 0.95
N TYR A 173 -9.91 18.60 1.29
CA TYR A 173 -10.30 17.27 1.78
C TYR A 173 -11.11 17.35 3.08
N LEU A 174 -10.67 18.17 4.04
CA LEU A 174 -11.38 18.40 5.30
C LEU A 174 -12.77 18.95 5.05
N ASP A 175 -12.91 19.95 4.19
CA ASP A 175 -14.21 20.55 3.87
C ASP A 175 -15.17 19.51 3.27
N ALA A 176 -14.66 18.68 2.34
CA ALA A 176 -15.44 17.60 1.73
C ALA A 176 -15.84 16.48 2.72
N MET A 177 -15.02 16.20 3.74
CA MET A 177 -15.31 15.17 4.73
C MET A 177 -16.21 15.69 5.86
N LEU A 178 -15.94 16.90 6.35
CA LEU A 178 -16.71 17.53 7.43
C LEU A 178 -18.11 17.92 6.97
N SER A 179 -18.30 18.31 5.70
CA SER A 179 -19.64 18.56 5.14
C SER A 179 -20.56 17.34 5.17
N LYS A 180 -20.01 16.12 5.23
CA LYS A 180 -20.78 14.88 5.40
C LYS A 180 -21.21 14.64 6.85
N LEU A 181 -20.62 15.33 7.82
CA LEU A 181 -20.90 15.21 9.25
C LEU A 181 -21.96 16.23 9.70
N ILE A 182 -23.17 16.11 9.13
CA ILE A 182 -24.28 17.09 9.27
C ILE A 182 -24.72 17.30 10.73
N ARG A 183 -24.43 16.35 11.62
CA ARG A 183 -24.78 16.40 13.05
C ARG A 183 -23.96 17.41 13.88
N TRP A 184 -22.87 17.96 13.34
CA TRP A 184 -22.04 18.93 14.05
C TRP A 184 -22.47 20.36 13.72
N ASN A 185 -22.58 21.20 14.76
CA ASN A 185 -22.88 22.61 14.54
C ASN A 185 -21.70 23.33 13.85
N PRO A 186 -21.94 24.49 13.21
CA PRO A 186 -20.90 25.20 12.46
C PRO A 186 -19.65 25.55 13.30
N GLN A 187 -19.83 25.87 14.58
CA GLN A 187 -18.75 26.24 15.49
C GLN A 187 -17.82 25.04 15.78
N LEU A 188 -18.37 23.88 16.11
CA LEU A 188 -17.62 22.65 16.34
C LEU A 188 -16.91 22.20 15.06
N THR A 189 -17.58 22.27 13.91
CA THR A 189 -17.00 21.93 12.61
C THR A 189 -15.81 22.83 12.28
N ALA A 190 -15.94 24.15 12.49
CA ALA A 190 -14.84 25.09 12.29
C ALA A 190 -13.67 24.82 13.25
N ARG A 191 -13.97 24.48 14.51
CA ARG A 191 -12.95 24.16 15.52
C ARG A 191 -12.17 22.89 15.19
N VAL A 192 -12.87 21.81 14.82
CA VAL A 192 -12.25 20.56 14.35
C VAL A 192 -11.37 20.82 13.14
N ARG A 193 -11.87 21.57 12.16
CA ARG A 193 -11.13 21.92 10.94
C ARG A 193 -9.81 22.63 11.28
N GLU A 194 -9.84 23.65 12.13
CA GLU A 194 -8.66 24.42 12.52
C GLU A 194 -7.57 23.54 13.17
N LEU A 195 -7.98 22.72 14.15
CA LEU A 195 -7.05 21.85 14.87
C LEU A 195 -6.46 20.76 13.97
N LEU A 196 -7.28 20.16 13.10
CA LEU A 196 -6.79 19.12 12.20
C LEU A 196 -5.87 19.68 11.10
N ILE A 197 -6.09 20.90 10.61
CA ILE A 197 -5.15 21.54 9.67
C ILE A 197 -3.80 21.77 10.36
N THR A 198 -3.84 22.34 11.58
CA THR A 198 -2.62 22.65 12.34
C THR A 198 -1.83 21.40 12.71
N GLY A 199 -2.53 20.31 13.07
CA GLY A 199 -1.90 19.04 13.43
C GLY A 199 -1.53 18.14 12.26
N ALA A 200 -1.99 18.42 11.03
CA ALA A 200 -1.82 17.50 9.91
C ALA A 200 -0.35 17.29 9.52
N ASP A 201 0.48 18.32 9.60
CA ASP A 201 1.87 18.35 9.11
C ASP A 201 2.04 17.65 7.75
N GLY A 202 1.16 17.99 6.79
CA GLY A 202 1.17 17.39 5.46
C GLY A 202 0.68 15.93 5.36
N MET A 203 0.16 15.32 6.44
CA MET A 203 -0.27 13.91 6.47
C MET A 203 -1.79 13.73 6.31
N PHE A 204 -2.25 13.48 5.08
CA PHE A 204 -3.65 13.12 4.81
C PHE A 204 -4.16 11.93 5.63
N ARG A 205 -3.31 10.90 5.80
CA ARG A 205 -3.71 9.69 6.52
C ARG A 205 -3.99 9.99 8.00
N TRP A 206 -3.20 10.88 8.61
CA TRP A 206 -3.43 11.32 9.98
C TRP A 206 -4.78 12.03 10.06
N VAL A 207 -5.04 12.99 9.16
CA VAL A 207 -6.31 13.73 9.12
C VAL A 207 -7.51 12.78 8.93
N ALA A 208 -7.42 11.85 7.99
CA ALA A 208 -8.49 10.88 7.74
C ALA A 208 -8.81 10.03 8.98
N LEU A 209 -7.78 9.57 9.71
CA LEU A 209 -7.95 8.79 10.91
C LEU A 209 -8.52 9.61 12.07
N GLN A 210 -8.13 10.88 12.21
CA GLN A 210 -8.76 11.76 13.20
C GLN A 210 -10.24 12.00 12.89
N ILE A 211 -10.60 12.25 11.63
CA ILE A 211 -12.02 12.40 11.24
C ILE A 211 -12.80 11.13 11.56
N GLU A 212 -12.27 9.95 11.21
CA GLU A 212 -12.91 8.67 11.51
C GLU A 212 -13.12 8.50 13.02
N ALA A 213 -12.09 8.77 13.83
CA ALA A 213 -12.16 8.62 15.28
C ALA A 213 -13.17 9.62 15.89
N LEU A 214 -13.14 10.89 15.49
CA LEU A 214 -14.08 11.91 15.94
C LEU A 214 -15.52 11.60 15.48
N SER A 215 -15.70 10.95 14.32
CA SER A 215 -17.02 10.52 13.85
C SER A 215 -17.66 9.44 14.74
N LYS A 216 -16.89 8.78 15.62
CA LYS A 216 -17.41 7.80 16.59
C LYS A 216 -17.94 8.46 17.87
N CYS A 217 -17.56 9.71 18.16
CA CYS A 217 -18.06 10.45 19.31
C CYS A 217 -19.59 10.68 19.23
N ARG A 218 -20.27 10.52 20.37
CA ARG A 218 -21.73 10.66 20.47
C ARG A 218 -22.21 12.01 21.00
N THR A 219 -21.32 12.83 21.57
CA THR A 219 -21.66 14.15 22.12
C THR A 219 -20.60 15.20 21.75
N PRO A 220 -20.94 16.50 21.67
CA PRO A 220 -19.96 17.57 21.48
C PRO A 220 -18.85 17.56 22.53
N LYS A 221 -19.20 17.27 23.80
CA LYS A 221 -18.23 17.14 24.90
C LYS A 221 -17.21 16.03 24.64
N ALA A 222 -17.63 14.90 24.09
CA ALA A 222 -16.72 13.81 23.73
C ALA A 222 -15.80 14.19 22.57
N VAL A 223 -16.31 14.93 21.57
CA VAL A 223 -15.49 15.47 20.48
C VAL A 223 -14.41 16.40 21.04
N GLU A 224 -14.78 17.35 21.89
CA GLU A 224 -13.83 18.29 22.50
C GLU A 224 -12.77 17.58 23.37
N ALA A 225 -13.19 16.62 24.19
CA ALA A 225 -12.24 15.83 25.00
C ALA A 225 -11.24 15.07 24.12
N GLN A 226 -11.69 14.53 22.98
CA GLN A 226 -10.82 13.84 22.04
C GLN A 226 -9.89 14.81 21.30
N LEU A 227 -10.35 16.02 20.97
CA LEU A 227 -9.52 17.07 20.38
C LEU A 227 -8.35 17.48 21.28
N GLN A 228 -8.52 17.44 22.62
CA GLN A 228 -7.45 17.72 23.57
C GLN A 228 -6.38 16.63 23.66
N THR A 229 -6.70 15.42 23.18
CA THR A 229 -5.81 14.26 23.26
C THR A 229 -5.38 13.78 21.87
N LEU A 230 -5.45 14.62 20.84
CA LEU A 230 -5.04 14.22 19.49
C LEU A 230 -3.57 13.74 19.50
N PRO A 231 -3.28 12.57 18.89
CA PRO A 231 -1.90 12.12 18.76
C PRO A 231 -1.14 13.08 17.83
N LYS A 232 0.11 13.40 18.18
CA LYS A 232 0.95 14.33 17.39
C LYS A 232 1.18 13.84 15.96
N ASP A 233 1.27 12.54 15.79
CA ASP A 233 1.58 11.92 14.51
C ASP A 233 0.86 10.56 14.38
N LEU A 234 1.16 9.85 13.29
CA LEU A 234 0.62 8.52 13.05
C LEU A 234 1.13 7.48 14.06
N ASP A 235 2.33 7.67 14.61
CA ASP A 235 2.96 6.70 15.51
C ASP A 235 2.27 6.73 16.87
N GLY A 236 2.03 7.91 17.46
CA GLY A 236 1.24 8.03 18.69
C GLY A 236 -0.21 7.58 18.52
N MET A 237 -0.76 7.68 17.31
CA MET A 237 -2.09 7.15 17.00
C MET A 237 -2.10 5.62 16.96
N TYR A 238 -1.11 5.00 16.31
CA TYR A 238 -0.97 3.55 16.32
C TYR A 238 -0.69 3.03 17.73
N GLU A 239 0.21 3.68 18.47
CA GLU A 239 0.53 3.32 19.86
C GLU A 239 -0.73 3.25 20.71
N ARG A 240 -1.54 4.31 20.69
CA ARG A 240 -2.80 4.35 21.44
C ARG A 240 -3.75 3.24 21.00
N ALA A 241 -3.94 3.05 19.70
CA ALA A 241 -4.84 2.02 19.19
C ALA A 241 -4.37 0.58 19.55
N LEU A 242 -3.07 0.36 19.72
CA LEU A 242 -2.51 -0.90 20.18
C LEU A 242 -2.73 -1.10 21.69
N LEU A 243 -2.49 -0.06 22.48
CA LEU A 243 -2.62 -0.11 23.95
C LEU A 243 -4.08 -0.23 24.41
N ASP A 244 -4.98 0.52 23.76
CA ASP A 244 -6.41 0.53 24.10
C ASP A 244 -7.14 -0.74 23.64
N HIS A 245 -6.47 -1.64 22.91
CA HIS A 245 -7.10 -2.84 22.38
C HIS A 245 -7.35 -3.89 23.47
N PRO A 246 -8.58 -4.42 23.61
CA PRO A 246 -8.94 -5.31 24.71
C PRO A 246 -8.25 -6.69 24.64
N ASN A 247 -7.97 -7.20 23.45
CA ASN A 247 -7.29 -8.49 23.25
C ASN A 247 -5.95 -8.31 22.51
N GLN A 248 -4.93 -7.85 23.22
CA GLN A 248 -3.63 -7.50 22.64
C GLN A 248 -2.89 -8.71 22.04
N VAL A 249 -3.05 -9.90 22.63
CA VAL A 249 -2.40 -11.15 22.18
C VAL A 249 -2.89 -11.51 20.78
N GLU A 250 -4.20 -11.58 20.61
CA GLU A 250 -4.85 -11.86 19.34
C GLU A 250 -4.49 -10.82 18.28
N LEU A 251 -4.62 -9.53 18.61
CA LEU A 251 -4.28 -8.46 17.68
C LEU A 251 -2.84 -8.60 17.18
N LYS A 252 -1.90 -8.89 18.08
CA LYS A 252 -0.49 -9.10 17.70
C LYS A 252 -0.34 -10.26 16.73
N GLN A 253 -1.05 -11.38 16.92
CA GLN A 253 -1.00 -12.51 15.99
C GLN A 253 -1.49 -12.11 14.59
N PHE A 254 -2.63 -11.41 14.49
CA PHE A 254 -3.13 -10.92 13.19
C PHE A 254 -2.14 -9.98 12.52
N LEU A 255 -1.55 -9.05 13.27
CA LEU A 255 -0.57 -8.11 12.74
C LEU A 255 0.71 -8.81 12.25
N MET A 256 1.17 -9.86 12.94
CA MET A 256 2.31 -10.69 12.50
C MET A 256 2.00 -11.39 11.18
N TRP A 257 0.84 -12.04 11.07
CA TRP A 257 0.38 -12.70 9.85
C TRP A 257 0.23 -11.71 8.70
N LEU A 258 -0.42 -10.58 8.92
CA LEU A 258 -0.66 -9.57 7.89
C LEU A 258 0.63 -8.87 7.42
N ALA A 259 1.63 -8.72 8.28
CA ALA A 259 2.89 -8.06 7.93
C ALA A 259 3.87 -8.97 7.19
N PHE A 260 3.88 -10.28 7.49
CA PHE A 260 4.92 -11.21 7.05
C PHE A 260 4.44 -12.37 6.17
N SER A 261 3.13 -12.49 5.91
CA SER A 261 2.65 -13.47 4.94
C SER A 261 3.20 -13.20 3.53
N ILE A 262 3.59 -14.27 2.84
CA ILE A 262 4.15 -14.22 1.49
C ILE A 262 3.11 -13.72 0.47
N ARG A 263 1.85 -14.09 0.69
CA ARG A 263 0.70 -13.68 -0.12
C ARG A 263 -0.35 -12.97 0.73
N PRO A 264 -1.26 -12.20 0.10
CA PRO A 264 -2.44 -11.71 0.78
C PRO A 264 -3.25 -12.86 1.38
N LEU A 265 -3.83 -12.62 2.56
CA LEU A 265 -4.64 -13.58 3.29
C LEU A 265 -6.12 -13.35 3.00
N MET A 266 -6.88 -14.43 2.91
CA MET A 266 -8.33 -14.40 2.91
C MET A 266 -8.85 -14.15 4.33
N LEU A 267 -10.04 -13.55 4.44
CA LEU A 267 -10.69 -13.26 5.71
C LEU A 267 -10.80 -14.51 6.59
N GLN A 268 -11.18 -15.64 5.99
CA GLN A 268 -11.31 -16.91 6.69
C GLN A 268 -9.96 -17.45 7.18
N GLU A 269 -8.90 -17.33 6.37
CA GLU A 269 -7.55 -17.78 6.75
C GLU A 269 -7.03 -17.01 7.96
N LEU A 270 -7.26 -15.69 7.96
CA LEU A 270 -6.82 -14.85 9.08
C LEU A 270 -7.67 -15.11 10.33
N ALA A 271 -8.97 -15.32 10.20
CA ALA A 271 -9.85 -15.66 11.32
C ALA A 271 -9.50 -17.02 11.94
N ASP A 272 -9.01 -17.97 11.14
CA ASP A 272 -8.57 -19.28 11.61
C ASP A 272 -7.24 -19.22 12.39
N VAL A 273 -6.45 -18.14 12.31
CA VAL A 273 -5.16 -18.04 13.02
C VAL A 273 -5.30 -18.24 14.53
N VAL A 274 -6.37 -17.71 15.12
CA VAL A 274 -6.60 -17.79 16.58
C VAL A 274 -7.17 -19.12 17.04
N THR A 275 -7.52 -20.01 16.09
CA THR A 275 -7.95 -21.38 16.43
C THR A 275 -6.79 -22.24 16.92
N VAL A 276 -5.54 -21.85 16.64
CA VAL A 276 -4.37 -22.53 17.17
C VAL A 276 -4.06 -21.99 18.57
N ASP A 277 -4.22 -22.86 19.56
CA ASP A 277 -3.96 -22.56 20.96
C ASP A 277 -2.46 -22.69 21.28
N PHE A 278 -1.87 -21.60 21.76
CA PHE A 278 -0.49 -21.51 22.21
C PHE A 278 -0.35 -21.49 23.75
N SER A 279 -1.46 -21.59 24.48
CA SER A 279 -1.51 -21.44 25.95
C SER A 279 -1.28 -22.74 26.72
N LEU A 280 -1.45 -23.89 26.07
CA LEU A 280 -1.17 -25.19 26.67
C LEU A 280 0.34 -25.41 26.77
N ASP A 281 0.80 -26.01 27.88
CA ASP A 281 2.22 -26.32 28.17
C ASP A 281 2.84 -27.40 27.23
N GLY A 282 2.42 -27.45 25.96
CA GLY A 282 2.81 -28.42 24.95
C GLY A 282 3.00 -27.80 23.56
N LEU A 283 2.89 -28.64 22.53
CA LEU A 283 2.91 -28.16 21.14
C LEU A 283 1.63 -27.36 20.85
N PRO A 284 1.71 -26.31 20.01
CA PRO A 284 0.52 -25.59 19.54
C PRO A 284 -0.47 -26.59 18.95
N SER A 285 -1.75 -26.42 19.25
CA SER A 285 -2.79 -27.37 18.84
C SER A 285 -4.03 -26.66 18.33
N TYR A 286 -4.69 -27.26 17.34
CA TYR A 286 -5.95 -26.76 16.83
C TYR A 286 -7.08 -26.97 17.85
N ASN A 287 -7.71 -25.87 18.25
CA ASN A 287 -8.82 -25.85 19.20
C ASN A 287 -10.06 -25.20 18.55
N THR A 288 -11.09 -26.02 18.29
CA THR A 288 -12.35 -25.57 17.67
C THR A 288 -13.12 -24.57 18.51
N ASP A 289 -12.92 -24.58 19.84
CA ASP A 289 -13.67 -23.70 20.76
C ASP A 289 -13.15 -22.25 20.71
N LEU A 290 -11.95 -22.04 20.15
CA LEU A 290 -11.38 -20.71 19.89
C LEU A 290 -11.82 -20.13 18.54
N LYS A 291 -12.56 -20.90 17.73
CA LYS A 291 -13.00 -20.46 16.42
C LYS A 291 -14.05 -19.36 16.53
N TYR A 292 -13.84 -18.28 15.78
CA TYR A 292 -14.84 -17.25 15.61
C TYR A 292 -16.16 -17.82 15.05
N PHE A 293 -17.29 -17.36 15.60
CA PHE A 293 -18.61 -17.69 15.08
C PHE A 293 -18.76 -17.24 13.62
N ALA A 294 -18.30 -16.04 13.29
CA ALA A 294 -18.19 -15.56 11.93
C ALA A 294 -16.78 -14.98 11.64
N PRO A 295 -16.15 -15.27 10.48
CA PRO A 295 -14.85 -14.70 10.13
C PRO A 295 -14.81 -13.16 10.13
N SER A 296 -15.96 -12.50 9.94
CA SER A 296 -16.09 -11.05 10.00
C SER A 296 -15.88 -10.47 11.40
N ASP A 297 -16.05 -11.26 12.46
CA ASP A 297 -15.92 -10.80 13.83
C ASP A 297 -14.47 -10.34 14.13
N MET A 298 -13.49 -10.96 13.48
CA MET A 298 -12.09 -10.54 13.53
C MET A 298 -11.85 -9.11 13.00
N LEU A 299 -12.68 -8.62 12.06
CA LEU A 299 -12.56 -7.25 11.56
C LEU A 299 -12.92 -6.21 12.63
N ALA A 300 -13.83 -6.55 13.55
CA ALA A 300 -14.15 -5.68 14.68
C ALA A 300 -12.94 -5.54 15.62
N THR A 301 -12.14 -6.59 15.76
CA THR A 301 -10.91 -6.63 16.56
C THR A 301 -9.82 -5.73 15.97
N CYS A 302 -9.64 -5.67 14.65
CA CYS A 302 -8.47 -5.01 14.06
C CYS A 302 -8.77 -3.85 13.10
N SER A 303 -9.98 -3.27 13.13
CA SER A 303 -10.49 -2.29 12.14
C SER A 303 -9.57 -1.09 11.87
N THR A 304 -8.81 -0.62 12.87
CA THR A 304 -7.87 0.51 12.73
C THR A 304 -6.64 0.16 11.88
N PHE A 305 -6.24 -1.11 11.92
CA PHE A 305 -4.99 -1.60 11.35
C PHE A 305 -5.18 -2.35 10.03
N VAL A 306 -6.41 -2.77 9.70
CA VAL A 306 -6.69 -3.60 8.54
C VAL A 306 -7.67 -2.97 7.56
N THR A 307 -7.66 -3.47 6.34
CA THR A 307 -8.67 -3.21 5.33
C THR A 307 -9.04 -4.54 4.67
N GLU A 308 -10.33 -4.74 4.44
CA GLU A 308 -10.87 -5.88 3.73
C GLU A 308 -11.39 -5.41 2.37
N LEU A 309 -11.06 -6.16 1.32
CA LEU A 309 -11.59 -5.95 -0.02
C LEU A 309 -11.75 -7.28 -0.74
N LYS A 310 -12.99 -7.63 -1.07
CA LYS A 310 -13.35 -8.85 -1.83
C LYS A 310 -12.85 -10.14 -1.14
N GLY A 311 -13.00 -10.22 0.17
CA GLY A 311 -12.57 -11.33 1.02
C GLY A 311 -11.08 -11.34 1.34
N ILE A 312 -10.27 -10.39 0.82
CA ILE A 312 -8.83 -10.30 1.09
C ILE A 312 -8.59 -9.26 2.17
N VAL A 313 -7.86 -9.65 3.22
CA VAL A 313 -7.48 -8.76 4.32
C VAL A 313 -6.01 -8.37 4.18
N LYS A 314 -5.74 -7.09 4.39
CA LYS A 314 -4.39 -6.50 4.39
C LYS A 314 -4.27 -5.47 5.50
N LEU A 315 -3.03 -5.11 5.84
CA LEU A 315 -2.80 -3.88 6.60
C LEU A 315 -3.42 -2.68 5.86
N ALA A 316 -4.12 -1.85 6.62
CA ALA A 316 -4.84 -0.67 6.13
C ALA A 316 -3.90 0.29 5.40
N HIS A 317 -2.64 0.37 5.83
CA HIS A 317 -1.61 1.18 5.20
C HIS A 317 -0.21 0.63 5.48
N MET A 318 0.75 0.92 4.59
CA MET A 318 2.15 0.49 4.77
C MET A 318 2.75 1.01 6.08
N SER A 319 2.39 2.23 6.46
CA SER A 319 2.90 2.85 7.70
C SER A 319 2.56 2.07 8.96
N VAL A 320 1.56 1.19 8.93
CA VAL A 320 1.30 0.24 10.03
C VAL A 320 2.47 -0.74 10.13
N LYS A 321 2.86 -1.38 9.01
CA LYS A 321 4.03 -2.27 8.97
C LYS A 321 5.31 -1.51 9.35
N ASP A 322 5.52 -0.33 8.78
CA ASP A 322 6.69 0.52 9.10
C ASP A 322 6.79 0.82 10.60
N TYR A 323 5.65 1.03 11.26
CA TYR A 323 5.62 1.27 12.71
C TYR A 323 5.90 -0.03 13.50
N LEU A 324 5.25 -1.13 13.13
CA LEU A 324 5.38 -2.44 13.80
C LEU A 324 6.80 -3.02 13.81
N VAL A 325 7.60 -2.70 12.80
CA VAL A 325 9.00 -3.17 12.67
C VAL A 325 10.04 -2.12 13.08
N SER A 326 9.61 -0.96 13.57
CA SER A 326 10.53 0.15 13.86
C SER A 326 11.13 0.09 15.27
N ASP A 327 12.33 0.64 15.41
CA ASP A 327 12.93 0.93 16.72
C ASP A 327 12.09 1.93 17.54
N ARG A 328 11.26 2.74 16.87
CA ARG A 328 10.36 3.70 17.54
C ARG A 328 9.31 2.97 18.38
N LEU A 329 8.67 1.93 17.84
CA LEU A 329 7.75 1.09 18.60
C LEU A 329 8.48 0.29 19.68
N LYS A 330 9.66 -0.24 19.36
CA LYS A 330 10.51 -0.99 20.30
C LYS A 330 10.82 -0.20 21.57
N ASN A 331 10.99 1.12 21.44
CA ASN A 331 11.31 2.03 22.55
C ASN A 331 10.08 2.75 23.14
N SER A 332 8.87 2.28 22.83
CA SER A 332 7.60 2.90 23.24
C SER A 332 6.86 2.06 24.29
N ALA A 333 5.74 2.58 24.82
CA ALA A 333 4.91 1.85 25.77
C ALA A 333 4.25 0.61 25.12
N ALA A 334 4.03 0.63 23.80
CA ALA A 334 3.50 -0.48 23.03
C ALA A 334 4.57 -1.49 22.54
N SER A 335 5.77 -1.52 23.13
CA SER A 335 6.88 -2.38 22.70
C SER A 335 6.54 -3.89 22.60
N TYR A 336 5.53 -4.35 23.33
CA TYR A 336 4.95 -5.70 23.18
C TYR A 336 4.59 -6.03 21.73
N PHE A 337 4.14 -5.05 20.95
CA PHE A 337 3.75 -5.20 19.54
C PHE A 337 4.90 -5.06 18.55
N CYS A 338 6.14 -4.90 19.02
CA CYS A 338 7.31 -4.90 18.14
C CYS A 338 7.45 -6.28 17.47
N ILE A 339 7.52 -6.29 16.14
CA ILE A 339 7.61 -7.52 15.33
C ILE A 339 8.90 -7.51 14.52
N ASN A 340 9.53 -8.68 14.41
CA ASN A 340 10.58 -8.92 13.44
C ASN A 340 10.25 -10.16 12.60
N ALA A 341 10.93 -10.31 11.46
CA ALA A 341 10.68 -11.39 10.51
C ALA A 341 10.83 -12.79 11.13
N MET A 342 11.83 -12.97 12.00
CA MET A 342 12.09 -14.27 12.63
C MET A 342 10.94 -14.70 13.55
N LEU A 343 10.46 -13.80 14.41
CA LEU A 343 9.33 -14.06 15.30
C LEU A 343 8.05 -14.32 14.51
N ALA A 344 7.79 -13.50 13.48
CA ALA A 344 6.61 -13.64 12.63
C ALA A 344 6.61 -14.97 11.86
N HIS A 345 7.70 -15.31 11.20
CA HIS A 345 7.80 -16.57 10.47
C HIS A 345 7.74 -17.79 11.40
N SER A 346 8.31 -17.70 12.61
CA SER A 346 8.22 -18.78 13.61
C SER A 346 6.77 -19.01 14.05
N LEU A 347 6.02 -17.95 14.35
CA LEU A 347 4.59 -18.05 14.68
C LEU A 347 3.80 -18.64 13.52
N ILE A 348 3.94 -18.07 12.32
CA ILE A 348 3.24 -18.53 11.12
C ILE A 348 3.52 -20.02 10.87
N THR A 349 4.79 -20.44 10.96
CA THR A 349 5.19 -21.84 10.78
C THR A 349 4.54 -22.75 11.81
N LYS A 350 4.57 -22.36 13.09
CA LYS A 350 3.96 -23.15 14.17
C LYS A 350 2.44 -23.27 14.00
N THR A 351 1.75 -22.19 13.67
CA THR A 351 0.31 -22.20 13.37
C THR A 351 0.01 -23.12 12.20
N CYS A 352 0.76 -23.04 11.09
CA CYS A 352 0.56 -23.90 9.92
C CYS A 352 0.85 -25.39 10.18
N LEU A 353 1.72 -25.73 11.15
CA LEU A 353 2.01 -27.12 11.50
C LEU A 353 0.98 -27.71 12.47
N ALA A 354 0.27 -26.86 13.21
CA ALA A 354 -0.72 -27.26 14.21
C ALA A 354 -2.16 -27.31 13.65
N TYR A 355 -2.44 -26.54 12.60
CA TYR A 355 -3.68 -26.60 11.80
C TYR A 355 -3.62 -27.79 10.84
#